data_AF-A0A957GAZ4-F1
#
_entry.id   AF-A0A957GAZ4-F1
#
_cell.length_a   1.000
_cell.length_b   1.000
_cell.length_c   1.000
_cell.angle_alpha   90.00
_cell.angle_beta   90.00
_cell.angle_gamma   90.00
#
_symmetry.space_group_name_H-M   'P 1'
#
loop_
_entity.id
_entity.type
_entity.pdbx_description
1 polymer ?
#
loop_
_entity_poly.entity_id
_entity_poly.type
_entity_poly.pdbx_seq_one_letter_code
_entity_poly.pdbx_strand_id
1 'polypeptide(L)'
;DWKTERRPRSLAELAGDWQTRLYLALLAEGGEALLPGRGLDPAQIRLTYWFVHDPAGGVTIGYNATEHAASWAGIRALVAQIDGQLAETAAWPLTDDWGVCGRCAYQVLCGRLGVPAGEPDEVEEAWEALADEDAGAWPMLPQLP
;
A
#
# COMPACT_ATOMS: atom_id res chain seq x y z
N ASP A 1 2.77 5.09 11.97
CA ASP A 1 3.17 5.82 10.76
C ASP A 1 2.29 7.06 10.65
N TRP A 2 2.85 8.27 10.69
CA TRP A 2 2.07 9.50 10.57
C TRP A 2 1.88 9.85 9.09
N LYS A 3 0.65 10.14 8.73
CA LYS A 3 0.16 10.39 7.37
C LYS A 3 -0.46 11.77 7.27
N THR A 4 -0.16 12.50 6.19
CA THR A 4 -0.64 13.87 5.94
C THR A 4 -1.64 13.93 4.80
N GLU A 5 -2.00 12.78 4.23
CA GLU A 5 -3.04 12.63 3.24
C GLU A 5 -4.37 13.15 3.80
N ARG A 6 -5.10 13.93 3.00
CA ARG A 6 -6.38 14.54 3.40
C ARG A 6 -7.43 13.49 3.74
N ARG A 7 -7.47 12.43 2.93
CA ARG A 7 -8.37 11.29 3.11
C ARG A 7 -7.66 10.16 3.85
N PRO A 8 -8.18 9.75 5.02
CA PRO A 8 -7.75 8.50 5.65
C PRO A 8 -8.03 7.32 4.73
N ARG A 9 -7.01 6.50 4.50
CA ARG A 9 -7.16 5.23 3.75
C ARG A 9 -7.85 4.20 4.63
N SER A 10 -8.68 3.37 4.03
CA SER A 10 -9.37 2.28 4.72
C SER A 10 -8.39 1.22 5.22
N LEU A 11 -8.82 0.43 6.20
CA LEU A 11 -8.03 -0.70 6.71
C LEU A 11 -7.66 -1.68 5.59
N ALA A 12 -8.57 -1.96 4.66
CA ALA A 12 -8.33 -2.89 3.56
C ALA A 12 -7.25 -2.36 2.60
N GLU A 13 -7.31 -1.07 2.25
CA GLU A 13 -6.30 -0.43 1.39
C GLU A 13 -4.93 -0.42 2.04
N LEU A 14 -4.86 -0.09 3.34
CA LEU A 14 -3.61 -0.06 4.07
C LEU A 14 -3.03 -1.47 4.27
N ALA A 15 -3.86 -2.49 4.56
CA ALA A 15 -3.40 -3.87 4.71
C ALA A 15 -2.83 -4.44 3.39
N GLY A 16 -3.36 -3.98 2.26
CA GLY A 16 -2.86 -4.32 0.93
C GLY A 16 -1.56 -3.61 0.55
N ASP A 17 -1.21 -2.52 1.22
CA ASP A 17 -0.09 -1.65 0.85
C ASP A 17 1.28 -2.33 1.08
N TRP A 18 2.21 -2.08 0.17
CA TRP A 18 3.57 -2.60 0.29
C TRP A 18 4.30 -2.08 1.53
N GLN A 19 4.06 -0.83 1.95
CA GLN A 19 4.65 -0.27 3.17
C GLN A 19 4.25 -1.10 4.39
N THR A 20 2.96 -1.43 4.54
CA THR A 20 2.44 -2.26 5.63
C THR A 20 3.09 -3.64 5.64
N ARG A 21 3.06 -4.31 4.48
CA ARG A 21 3.59 -5.68 4.32
C ARG A 21 5.08 -5.74 4.64
N LEU A 22 5.86 -4.77 4.15
CA LEU A 22 7.29 -4.67 4.42
C LEU A 22 7.58 -4.41 5.89
N TYR A 23 6.92 -3.43 6.51
CA TYR A 23 7.24 -3.03 7.89
C TYR A 23 6.93 -4.15 8.88
N LEU A 24 5.76 -4.80 8.73
CA LEU A 24 5.37 -5.90 9.60
C LEU A 24 6.29 -7.12 9.41
N ALA A 25 6.62 -7.48 8.18
CA ALA A 25 7.50 -8.61 7.89
C ALA A 25 8.94 -8.38 8.37
N LEU A 26 9.51 -7.21 8.09
CA LEU A 26 10.88 -6.89 8.50
C LEU A 26 11.02 -6.79 10.02
N LEU A 27 9.98 -6.37 10.74
CA LEU A 27 9.99 -6.37 12.19
C LEU A 27 9.95 -7.79 12.78
N ALA A 28 9.23 -8.72 12.13
CA ALA A 28 9.23 -10.12 12.53
C ALA A 28 10.59 -10.78 12.28
N GLU A 29 11.15 -10.61 11.07
CA GLU A 29 12.42 -11.21 10.66
C GLU A 29 13.63 -10.55 11.36
N GLY A 30 13.59 -9.23 11.56
CA GLY A 30 14.66 -8.45 12.18
C GLY A 30 14.52 -8.27 13.69
N GLY A 31 13.50 -8.86 14.32
CA GLY A 31 13.17 -8.62 15.72
C GLY A 31 14.30 -8.94 16.70
N GLU A 32 15.15 -9.92 16.40
CA GLU A 32 16.30 -10.29 17.24
C GLU A 32 17.34 -9.16 17.36
N ALA A 33 17.51 -8.34 16.32
CA ALA A 33 18.40 -7.19 16.37
C ALA A 33 17.90 -6.11 17.35
N LEU A 34 16.58 -6.02 17.55
CA LEU A 34 15.95 -5.09 18.48
C LEU A 34 15.77 -5.69 19.87
N LEU A 35 15.57 -7.00 19.95
CA LEU A 35 15.32 -7.77 21.17
C LEU A 35 16.21 -9.04 21.18
N PRO A 36 17.49 -8.91 21.56
CA PRO A 36 18.42 -10.04 21.54
C PRO A 36 17.94 -11.21 22.41
N GLY A 37 18.00 -12.43 21.88
CA GLY A 37 17.53 -13.64 22.55
C GLY A 37 16.00 -13.80 22.59
N ARG A 38 15.25 -12.87 21.97
CA ARG A 38 13.80 -12.92 21.87
C ARG A 38 13.35 -12.40 20.51
N GLY A 39 13.14 -13.31 19.56
CA GLY A 39 12.44 -12.97 18.31
C GLY A 39 11.04 -12.41 18.56
N LEU A 40 10.48 -11.73 17.57
CA LEU A 40 9.11 -11.23 17.62
C LEU A 40 8.19 -12.17 16.84
N ASP A 41 7.24 -12.78 17.54
CA ASP A 41 6.18 -13.54 16.88
C ASP A 41 5.31 -12.57 16.07
N PRO A 42 5.03 -12.85 14.78
CA PRO A 42 4.11 -12.05 13.97
C PRO A 42 2.81 -11.67 14.68
N ALA A 43 2.22 -12.56 15.48
CA ALA A 43 0.97 -12.31 16.22
C ALA A 43 1.08 -11.19 17.29
N GLN A 44 2.30 -10.81 17.68
CA GLN A 44 2.56 -9.74 18.64
C GLN A 44 2.75 -8.38 17.96
N ILE A 45 2.89 -8.36 16.64
CA ILE A 45 3.24 -7.18 15.87
C ILE A 45 1.96 -6.49 15.36
N ARG A 46 1.96 -5.15 15.46
CA ARG A 46 0.90 -4.28 14.95
C ARG A 46 1.51 -3.04 14.32
N LEU A 47 0.87 -2.51 13.28
CA LEU A 47 1.22 -1.23 12.69
C LEU A 47 0.03 -0.28 12.80
N THR A 48 0.24 0.86 13.43
CA THR A 48 -0.79 1.91 13.54
C THR A 48 -0.46 3.06 12.61
N TYR A 49 -1.43 3.44 11.78
CA TYR A 49 -1.44 4.65 10.97
C TYR A 49 -2.18 5.75 11.71
N TRP A 50 -1.62 6.95 11.73
CA TRP A 50 -2.29 8.14 12.27
C TRP A 50 -2.38 9.19 11.18
N PHE A 51 -3.55 9.79 11.01
CA PHE A 51 -3.81 10.78 9.97
C PHE A 51 -3.93 12.17 10.60
N VAL A 52 -3.16 13.15 10.10
CA VAL A 52 -3.20 14.51 10.65
C VAL A 52 -4.59 15.13 10.53
N HIS A 53 -5.33 14.79 9.47
CA HIS A 53 -6.69 15.27 9.23
C HIS A 53 -7.77 14.50 10.01
N ASP A 54 -7.41 13.40 10.67
CA ASP A 54 -8.26 12.68 11.63
C ASP A 54 -7.43 12.26 12.86
N PRO A 55 -7.17 13.20 13.80
CA PRO A 55 -6.26 12.95 14.92
C PRO A 55 -6.76 11.89 15.91
N ALA A 56 -8.07 11.57 15.90
CA ALA A 56 -8.68 10.61 16.80
C ALA A 56 -8.83 9.21 16.16
N GLY A 57 -8.90 9.12 14.84
CA GLY A 57 -9.16 7.89 14.08
C GLY A 57 -7.90 7.18 13.56
N GLY A 58 -6.99 6.77 14.46
CA GLY A 58 -5.86 5.92 14.07
C GLY A 58 -6.31 4.53 13.58
N VAL A 59 -5.72 4.04 12.49
CA VAL A 59 -6.02 2.70 11.94
C VAL A 59 -4.91 1.74 12.35
N THR A 60 -5.25 0.71 13.14
CA THR A 60 -4.29 -0.32 13.56
C THR A 60 -4.50 -1.61 12.78
N ILE A 61 -3.42 -2.10 12.19
CA ILE A 61 -3.37 -3.35 11.44
C ILE A 61 -2.68 -4.40 12.31
N GLY A 62 -3.39 -5.50 12.53
CA GLY A 62 -2.84 -6.70 13.17
C GLY A 62 -2.00 -7.51 12.19
N TYR A 63 -1.17 -8.38 12.73
CA TYR A 63 -0.36 -9.30 11.94
C TYR A 63 -0.42 -10.71 12.52
N ASN A 64 -0.18 -11.73 11.70
CA ASN A 64 -0.14 -13.12 12.13
C ASN A 64 0.80 -13.95 11.25
N ALA A 65 1.00 -15.21 11.63
CA ALA A 65 1.93 -16.11 10.94
C ALA A 65 1.56 -16.39 9.47
N THR A 66 0.27 -16.45 9.14
CA THR A 66 -0.20 -16.66 7.76
C THR A 66 0.09 -15.43 6.89
N GLU A 67 -0.24 -14.24 7.40
CA GLU A 67 0.06 -12.97 6.73
C GLU A 67 1.56 -12.77 6.57
N HIS A 68 2.35 -13.20 7.57
CA HIS A 68 3.80 -13.19 7.51
C HIS A 68 4.36 -14.07 6.41
N ALA A 69 3.97 -15.34 6.37
CA ALA A 69 4.43 -16.25 5.34
C ALA A 69 4.11 -15.74 3.92
N ALA A 70 2.90 -15.20 3.72
CA ALA A 70 2.50 -14.63 2.43
C ALA A 70 3.29 -13.36 2.08
N SER A 71 3.44 -12.44 3.03
CA SER A 71 4.20 -11.19 2.83
C SER A 71 5.66 -11.49 2.50
N TRP A 72 6.29 -12.37 3.27
CA TRP A 72 7.71 -12.70 3.10
C TRP A 72 7.99 -13.44 1.80
N ALA A 73 7.10 -14.37 1.41
CA ALA A 73 7.19 -15.01 0.10
C ALA A 73 7.08 -13.98 -1.04
N GLY A 74 6.11 -13.05 -0.96
CA GLY A 74 5.93 -11.99 -1.94
C GLY A 74 7.13 -11.04 -2.04
N ILE A 75 7.68 -10.62 -0.91
CA ILE A 75 8.87 -9.74 -0.85
C ILE A 75 10.07 -10.43 -1.50
N ARG A 76 10.37 -11.69 -1.14
CA ARG A 76 11.49 -12.43 -1.73
C ARG A 76 11.32 -12.64 -3.23
N ALA A 77 10.11 -12.94 -3.69
CA ALA A 77 9.82 -13.08 -5.11
C ALA A 77 10.06 -11.75 -5.86
N LEU A 78 9.63 -10.61 -5.30
CA LEU A 78 9.84 -9.31 -5.90
C LEU A 78 11.32 -8.91 -5.95
N VAL A 79 12.08 -9.18 -4.88
CA VAL A 79 13.53 -8.95 -4.86
C VAL A 79 14.23 -9.82 -5.90
N ALA A 80 13.88 -11.10 -6.00
CA ALA A 80 14.46 -11.98 -7.02
C ALA A 80 14.15 -11.52 -8.45
N GLN A 81 12.96 -10.96 -8.69
CA GLN A 81 12.61 -10.36 -9.99
C GLN A 81 13.46 -9.12 -10.29
N ILE A 82 13.67 -8.26 -9.28
CA ILE A 82 14.53 -7.07 -9.41
C ILE A 82 15.98 -7.49 -9.74
N ASP A 83 16.52 -8.46 -9.00
CA ASP A 83 17.88 -8.96 -9.22
C ASP A 83 18.04 -9.59 -10.60
N GLY A 84 17.04 -10.38 -11.04
CA GLY A 84 17.01 -10.95 -12.39
C GLY A 84 17.04 -9.88 -13.47
N GLN A 85 16.20 -8.85 -13.34
CA GLN A 85 16.14 -7.74 -14.30
C GLN A 85 17.46 -6.96 -14.37
N LEU A 86 18.11 -6.72 -13.22
CA LEU A 86 19.39 -6.04 -13.13
C LEU A 86 20.53 -6.85 -13.77
N ALA A 87 20.48 -8.18 -13.67
CA ALA A 87 21.47 -9.05 -14.28
C ALA A 87 21.32 -9.15 -15.80
N GLU A 88 20.09 -9.14 -16.30
CA GLU A 88 19.80 -9.32 -17.73
C GLU A 88 19.91 -8.04 -18.55
N THR A 89 19.60 -6.89 -17.95
CA THR A 89 19.45 -5.63 -18.70
C THR A 89 20.18 -4.47 -18.04
N ALA A 90 20.83 -3.63 -18.86
CA ALA A 90 21.39 -2.37 -18.40
C ALA A 90 20.33 -1.26 -18.24
N ALA A 91 19.11 -1.48 -18.72
CA ALA A 91 18.02 -0.51 -18.74
C ALA A 91 16.72 -1.12 -18.24
N TRP A 92 16.05 -0.41 -17.33
CA TRP A 92 14.75 -0.80 -16.81
C TRP A 92 13.65 -0.56 -17.83
N PRO A 93 12.75 -1.53 -18.09
CA PRO A 93 11.64 -1.34 -19.00
C PRO A 93 10.70 -0.26 -18.47
N LEU A 94 10.14 0.53 -19.39
CA LEU A 94 9.08 1.47 -19.05
C LEU A 94 7.79 0.68 -18.79
N THR A 95 6.98 1.12 -17.82
CA THR A 95 5.64 0.53 -17.63
C THR A 95 4.76 0.74 -18.87
N ASP A 96 3.88 -0.20 -19.15
CA ASP A 96 2.84 -0.06 -20.18
C ASP A 96 1.55 0.58 -19.63
N ASP A 97 1.50 0.88 -18.33
CA ASP A 97 0.40 1.60 -17.71
C ASP A 97 0.49 3.10 -18.01
N TRP A 98 -0.29 3.53 -19.01
CA TRP A 98 -0.38 4.92 -19.43
C TRP A 98 -1.03 5.82 -18.37
N GLY A 99 -1.92 5.30 -17.53
CA GLY A 99 -2.53 6.08 -16.45
C GLY A 99 -1.51 6.50 -15.39
N VAL A 100 -0.60 5.60 -15.03
CA VAL A 100 0.55 5.92 -14.18
C VAL A 100 1.50 6.89 -14.86
N CYS A 101 1.70 6.75 -16.17
CA CYS A 101 2.58 7.65 -16.94
C CYS A 101 2.10 9.10 -16.95
N GLY A 102 0.79 9.35 -17.06
CA GLY A 102 0.25 10.71 -17.07
C GLY A 102 0.53 11.49 -15.77
N ARG A 103 0.72 10.79 -14.64
CA ARG A 103 1.07 11.37 -13.33
C ARG A 103 2.56 11.28 -12.99
N CYS A 104 3.37 10.70 -13.88
CA CYS A 104 4.78 10.45 -13.62
C CYS A 104 5.63 11.71 -13.86
N ALA A 105 6.46 12.07 -12.87
CA ALA A 105 7.38 13.21 -12.98
C ALA A 105 8.42 13.07 -14.12
N TYR A 106 8.64 11.83 -14.60
CA TYR A 106 9.62 11.50 -15.63
C TYR A 106 9.02 11.40 -17.04
N GLN A 107 7.75 11.73 -17.25
CA GLN A 107 7.07 11.57 -18.55
C GLN A 107 7.79 12.27 -19.72
N VAL A 108 8.44 13.41 -19.49
CA VAL A 108 9.24 14.13 -20.50
C VAL A 108 10.44 13.30 -20.93
N LEU A 109 11.14 12.68 -19.98
CA LEU A 109 12.34 11.89 -20.23
C LEU A 109 12.03 10.56 -20.94
N CYS A 110 10.81 10.06 -20.76
CA CYS A 110 10.32 8.87 -21.46
C CYS A 110 9.65 9.18 -22.81
N GLY A 111 9.59 10.45 -23.24
CA GLY A 111 8.90 10.85 -24.47
C GLY A 111 7.38 10.71 -24.42
N ARG A 112 6.80 10.69 -23.21
CA ARG A 112 5.37 10.47 -22.93
C ARG A 112 4.69 11.74 -22.41
N LEU A 113 5.20 12.91 -22.75
CA LEU A 113 4.59 14.18 -22.36
C LEU A 113 3.22 14.33 -23.03
N GLY A 114 2.22 14.78 -22.26
CA GLY A 114 0.87 15.02 -22.78
C GLY A 114 -0.03 13.78 -22.75
N VAL A 115 0.42 12.68 -22.12
CA VAL A 115 -0.48 11.61 -21.70
C VAL A 115 -1.44 12.21 -20.67
N PRO A 116 -2.77 12.14 -20.88
CA PRO A 116 -3.72 12.63 -19.90
C PRO A 116 -3.42 11.98 -18.56
N ALA A 117 -3.12 12.79 -17.55
CA ALA A 117 -3.25 12.30 -16.18
C ALA A 117 -4.72 11.92 -16.04
N GLY A 118 -5.02 10.63 -15.80
CA GLY A 118 -6.33 10.27 -15.29
C GLY A 118 -6.62 11.16 -14.08
N GLU A 119 -7.86 11.62 -13.94
CA GLU A 119 -8.26 12.52 -12.86
C GLU A 119 -7.67 11.99 -11.54
N PRO A 120 -7.01 12.84 -10.73
CA PRO A 120 -6.54 12.42 -9.41
C PRO A 120 -7.74 11.85 -8.68
N ASP A 121 -7.70 10.54 -8.37
CA ASP A 121 -8.75 9.76 -7.69
C ASP A 121 -10.06 10.53 -7.45
N GLU A 122 -11.03 10.41 -8.37
CA GLU A 122 -12.42 10.94 -8.27
C GLU A 122 -13.13 10.56 -6.94
N VAL A 123 -12.51 9.67 -6.18
CA VAL A 123 -12.88 9.34 -4.80
C VAL A 123 -12.79 10.55 -3.85
N GLU A 124 -12.08 11.63 -4.18
CA GLU A 124 -12.06 12.85 -3.36
C GLU A 124 -13.34 13.71 -3.52
N GLU A 125 -13.94 13.78 -4.71
CA GLU A 125 -15.14 14.60 -4.98
C GLU A 125 -16.48 13.88 -4.68
N ALA A 126 -16.55 12.55 -4.88
CA ALA A 126 -17.81 11.80 -4.74
C ALA A 126 -18.36 11.74 -3.29
N TRP A 127 -17.54 12.06 -2.29
CA TRP A 127 -17.93 12.00 -0.88
C TRP A 127 -18.51 13.31 -0.35
N GLU A 128 -18.21 14.46 -0.97
CA GLU A 128 -18.90 15.72 -0.66
C GLU A 128 -20.38 15.62 -1.06
N ALA A 129 -20.69 14.92 -2.15
CA ALA A 129 -22.06 14.72 -2.61
C ALA A 129 -22.84 13.65 -1.79
N LEU A 130 -22.17 12.62 -1.27
CA LEU A 130 -22.80 11.55 -0.48
C LEU A 130 -22.85 11.83 1.03
N ALA A 131 -22.13 12.84 1.52
CA ALA A 131 -22.23 13.30 2.91
C ALA A 131 -23.52 14.09 3.20
N ASP A 132 -24.23 14.54 2.15
CA ASP A 132 -25.47 15.31 2.27
C ASP A 132 -26.76 14.47 2.16
N GLU A 133 -26.72 13.25 1.60
CA GLU A 133 -27.92 12.44 1.38
C GLU A 133 -27.77 10.99 1.87
N ASP A 134 -28.46 10.71 2.98
CA ASP A 134 -28.91 9.40 3.48
C ASP A 134 -27.85 8.34 3.90
N ALA A 135 -27.45 8.44 5.16
CA ALA A 135 -26.94 7.34 5.97
C ALA A 135 -28.04 6.28 6.23
N GLY A 136 -28.28 5.38 5.27
CA GLY A 136 -29.25 4.31 5.49
C GLY A 136 -29.24 3.24 4.40
N ALA A 137 -28.72 2.07 4.74
CA ALA A 137 -28.76 0.81 3.98
C ALA A 137 -27.72 0.65 2.85
N TRP A 138 -26.64 -0.08 3.15
CA TRP A 138 -25.78 -0.67 2.13
C TRP A 138 -26.34 -2.03 1.69
N PRO A 139 -26.51 -2.28 0.38
CA PRO A 139 -26.85 -3.60 -0.13
C PRO A 139 -25.61 -4.51 -0.05
N MET A 140 -25.81 -5.76 0.39
CA MET A 140 -24.77 -6.77 0.32
C MET A 140 -24.36 -7.01 -1.14
N LEU A 141 -23.08 -6.82 -1.45
CA LEU A 141 -22.52 -7.12 -2.77
C LEU A 141 -22.03 -8.58 -2.85
N PRO A 142 -22.10 -9.19 -4.04
CA PRO A 142 -22.15 -10.64 -4.20
C PRO A 142 -20.76 -11.28 -4.16
N GLN A 143 -20.73 -12.52 -3.67
CA GLN A 143 -19.60 -13.42 -3.80
C GLN A 143 -19.42 -13.72 -5.30
N LEU A 144 -18.23 -13.43 -5.84
CA LEU A 144 -17.83 -13.78 -7.20
C LEU A 144 -16.74 -14.87 -7.16
N PRO A 145 -16.62 -15.68 -8.23
CA PRO A 145 -16.37 -17.13 -8.17
C PRO A 145 -14.96 -17.56 -7.81
#